data_AF-A0A1I0F0C4-F1
#
_entry.id   AF-A0A1I0F0C4-F1
#
_cell.length_a   1.000
_cell.length_b   1.000
_cell.length_c   1.000
_cell.angle_alpha   90.00
_cell.angle_beta   90.00
_cell.angle_gamma   90.00
#
_symmetry.space_group_name_H-M   'P 1'
#
loop_
_entity.id
_entity.type
_entity.pdbx_description
1 polymer ?
#
loop_
_entity_poly.entity_id
_entity_poly.type
_entity_poly.pdbx_seq_one_letter_code
_entity_poly.pdbx_strand_id
1 'polypeptide(L)'
;MSKKFRSKWFRVAVEGATTDGRQIERQWLVDAAETYNPNTYAARVWMEHYRSVLPDSPFRAYGDVLAAKTEEVDVNGAKKLALFVQIEPRRT
;
A
#
# COMPACT_ATOMS: atom_id res chain seq x y z
N MET A 1 -23.22 3.88 -13.64
CA MET A 1 -22.17 3.42 -12.69
C MET A 1 -21.04 4.44 -12.68
N SER A 2 -20.59 4.89 -11.51
CA SER A 2 -19.45 5.82 -11.39
C SER A 2 -18.17 5.17 -11.94
N LYS A 3 -17.35 5.93 -12.69
CA LYS A 3 -16.06 5.46 -13.20
C LYS A 3 -15.13 5.16 -12.03
N LYS A 4 -14.83 3.88 -11.81
CA LYS A 4 -13.83 3.45 -10.82
C LYS A 4 -12.44 3.80 -11.33
N PHE A 5 -11.76 4.70 -10.63
CA PHE A 5 -10.39 5.08 -10.96
C PHE A 5 -9.44 4.08 -10.31
N ARG A 6 -8.58 3.46 -11.13
CA ARG A 6 -7.47 2.64 -10.63
C ARG A 6 -6.18 3.41 -10.84
N SER A 7 -5.40 3.54 -9.79
CA SER A 7 -4.11 4.19 -9.87
C SER A 7 -3.09 3.34 -10.65
N LYS A 8 -1.97 3.97 -10.99
CA LYS A 8 -0.74 3.22 -11.30
C LYS A 8 -0.29 2.45 -10.05
N TRP A 9 0.57 1.48 -10.25
CA TRP A 9 1.22 0.77 -9.16
C TRP A 9 2.19 1.70 -8.44
N PHE A 10 2.03 1.82 -7.13
CA PHE A 10 2.88 2.63 -6.28
C PHE A 10 3.77 1.76 -5.41
N ARG A 11 5.06 2.09 -5.36
CA ARG A 11 6.01 1.43 -4.48
C ARG A 11 5.79 1.91 -3.04
N VAL A 12 5.46 0.98 -2.13
CA VAL A 12 5.17 1.29 -0.72
C VAL A 12 6.24 0.79 0.23
N ALA A 13 6.99 -0.24 -0.15
CA ALA A 13 8.09 -0.76 0.65
C ALA A 13 9.19 -1.36 -0.23
N VAL A 14 10.41 -1.40 0.29
CA VAL A 14 11.58 -2.05 -0.31
C VAL A 14 12.28 -2.85 0.77
N GLU A 15 12.80 -4.03 0.43
CA GLU A 15 13.55 -4.85 1.37
C GLU A 15 14.84 -4.16 1.86
N GLY A 16 15.24 -4.49 3.09
CA GLY A 16 16.44 -3.96 3.73
C GLY A 16 16.16 -2.95 4.83
N ALA A 17 17.15 -2.09 5.11
CA ALA A 17 17.12 -1.18 6.26
C ALA A 17 16.12 -0.03 6.09
N THR A 18 15.37 0.24 7.15
CA THR A 18 14.47 1.39 7.26
C THR A 18 15.09 2.50 8.12
N THR A 19 14.56 3.72 7.99
CA THR A 19 15.09 4.91 8.70
C THR A 19 15.05 4.78 10.22
N ASP A 20 14.14 3.97 10.75
CA ASP A 20 13.97 3.71 12.18
C ASP A 20 14.76 2.49 12.69
N GLY A 21 15.68 1.95 11.88
CA GLY A 21 16.61 0.89 12.27
C GLY A 21 16.05 -0.54 12.18
N ARG A 22 14.81 -0.71 11.71
CA ARG A 22 14.25 -2.03 11.41
C ARG A 22 14.77 -2.54 10.06
N GLN A 23 14.63 -3.84 9.84
CA GLN A 23 14.92 -4.48 8.58
C GLN A 23 13.66 -5.11 8.01
N ILE A 24 13.33 -4.76 6.77
CA ILE A 24 12.25 -5.40 6.01
C ILE A 24 12.83 -6.64 5.34
N GLU A 25 12.41 -7.81 5.80
CA GLU A 25 12.77 -9.07 5.18
C GLU A 25 12.07 -9.23 3.82
N ARG A 26 12.77 -9.85 2.86
CA ARG A 26 12.21 -10.17 1.55
C ARG A 26 10.90 -10.93 1.65
N GLN A 27 10.88 -11.93 2.54
CA GLN A 27 9.76 -12.82 2.73
C GLN A 27 8.50 -12.06 3.17
N TRP A 28 8.65 -11.03 4.01
CA TRP A 28 7.50 -10.23 4.46
C TRP A 28 6.80 -9.52 3.30
N LEU A 29 7.56 -9.06 2.29
CA LEU A 29 6.98 -8.43 1.11
C LEU A 29 6.27 -9.45 0.21
N VAL A 30 6.86 -10.65 0.06
CA VAL A 30 6.27 -11.76 -0.69
C VAL A 30 4.96 -12.19 -0.04
N ASP A 31 4.99 -12.48 1.26
CA ASP A 31 3.81 -12.89 2.03
C ASP A 31 2.73 -11.81 1.98
N ALA A 32 3.10 -10.54 2.11
CA ALA A 32 2.17 -9.42 2.04
C ALA A 32 1.50 -9.31 0.66
N ALA A 33 2.17 -9.68 -0.43
CA ALA A 33 1.55 -9.70 -1.75
C ALA A 33 0.69 -10.95 -1.98
N GLU A 34 1.18 -12.13 -1.62
CA GLU A 34 0.51 -13.42 -1.88
C GLU A 34 -0.76 -13.60 -1.03
N THR A 35 -0.73 -13.12 0.21
CA THR A 35 -1.85 -13.28 1.15
C THR A 35 -2.85 -12.12 1.09
N TYR A 36 -2.61 -11.09 0.27
CA TYR A 36 -3.49 -9.92 0.21
C TYR A 36 -4.85 -10.26 -0.39
N ASN A 37 -5.88 -10.27 0.45
CA ASN A 37 -7.27 -10.44 0.02
C ASN A 37 -8.14 -9.31 0.57
N PRO A 38 -8.63 -8.39 -0.28
CA PRO A 38 -9.46 -7.27 0.17
C PRO A 38 -10.82 -7.71 0.72
N ASN A 39 -11.27 -8.94 0.45
CA ASN A 39 -12.52 -9.45 1.02
C ASN A 39 -12.35 -9.92 2.47
N THR A 40 -11.14 -10.30 2.87
CA THR A 40 -10.84 -10.75 4.24
C THR A 40 -10.23 -9.61 5.06
N TYR A 41 -9.18 -8.97 4.53
CA TYR A 41 -8.47 -7.87 5.18
C TYR A 41 -8.17 -6.75 4.18
N ALA A 42 -9.09 -5.79 4.06
CA ALA A 42 -8.92 -4.61 3.21
C ALA A 42 -8.07 -3.53 3.88
N ALA A 43 -7.05 -3.04 3.19
CA ALA A 43 -6.32 -1.84 3.61
C ALA A 43 -6.98 -0.58 3.07
N ARG A 44 -7.16 0.42 3.94
CA ARG A 44 -7.69 1.75 3.60
C ARG A 44 -6.61 2.81 3.72
N VAL A 45 -6.70 3.82 2.87
CA VAL A 45 -5.78 4.97 2.84
C VAL A 45 -6.30 6.07 3.75
N TRP A 46 -5.48 6.45 4.73
CA TRP A 46 -5.77 7.49 5.71
C TRP A 46 -4.72 8.59 5.61
N MET A 47 -5.09 9.82 5.95
CA MET A 47 -4.13 10.91 6.10
C MET A 47 -3.40 10.74 7.43
N GLU A 48 -2.08 10.52 7.39
CA GLU A 48 -1.23 10.45 8.59
C GLU A 48 -1.71 9.44 9.67
N HIS A 49 -2.33 8.33 9.24
CA HIS A 49 -2.93 7.32 10.14
C HIS A 49 -4.08 7.82 11.05
N TYR A 50 -4.57 9.05 10.86
CA TYR A 50 -5.69 9.57 11.64
C TYR A 50 -7.02 8.97 11.16
N ARG A 51 -7.76 8.41 12.11
CA ARG A 51 -9.13 7.92 11.90
C ARG A 51 -10.11 8.88 12.53
N SER A 52 -10.96 9.49 11.71
CA SER A 52 -12.04 10.30 12.26
C SER A 52 -13.07 9.45 13.00
N VAL A 53 -13.64 10.02 14.05
CA VAL A 53 -14.81 9.47 14.75
C VAL A 53 -16.13 9.83 14.07
N LEU A 54 -16.10 10.79 13.12
CA LEU A 54 -17.27 11.23 12.36
C LEU A 54 -17.22 10.70 10.92
N PRO A 55 -18.34 10.22 10.37
CA PRO A 55 -18.39 9.58 9.05
C PRO A 55 -18.13 10.55 7.88
N ASP A 56 -18.43 11.83 8.04
CA ASP A 56 -18.38 12.91 7.02
C ASP A 56 -17.21 13.89 7.22
N SER A 57 -16.24 13.52 8.06
CA SER A 57 -15.11 14.36 8.43
C SER A 57 -14.15 14.66 7.26
N PRO A 58 -13.39 15.77 7.35
CA PRO A 58 -12.21 15.96 6.50
C PRO A 58 -11.24 14.77 6.61
N PHE A 59 -11.11 14.12 7.77
CA PHE A 59 -10.17 13.00 8.00
C PHE A 59 -10.78 11.60 7.75
N ARG A 60 -11.65 11.47 6.76
CA ARG A 60 -12.18 10.16 6.34
C ARG A 60 -11.11 9.32 5.61
N ALA A 61 -11.43 8.05 5.35
CA ALA A 61 -10.62 7.24 4.44
C ALA A 61 -10.68 7.80 3.01
N TYR A 62 -9.52 8.10 2.42
CA TYR A 62 -9.40 8.73 1.10
C TYR A 62 -9.26 7.72 -0.05
N GLY A 63 -9.13 6.44 0.26
CA GLY A 63 -9.00 5.41 -0.76
C GLY A 63 -8.95 4.02 -0.17
N ASP A 64 -9.01 3.04 -1.06
CA ASP A 64 -8.97 1.62 -0.76
C ASP A 64 -7.83 0.96 -1.57
N VAL A 65 -7.07 0.06 -0.95
CA VAL A 65 -6.03 -0.71 -1.65
C VAL A 65 -6.70 -1.89 -2.34
N LEU A 66 -6.55 -1.99 -3.66
CA LEU A 66 -7.21 -3.00 -4.49
C LEU A 66 -6.37 -4.27 -4.65
N ALA A 67 -5.05 -4.11 -4.76
CA ALA A 67 -4.15 -5.22 -5.02
C ALA A 67 -2.74 -4.88 -4.54
N ALA A 68 -1.97 -5.91 -4.22
CA ALA A 68 -0.55 -5.85 -3.88
C ALA A 68 0.22 -6.79 -4.79
N LYS A 69 1.46 -6.45 -5.13
CA LYS A 69 2.40 -7.29 -5.86
C LYS A 69 3.83 -6.95 -5.50
N THR A 70 4.75 -7.89 -5.70
CA THR A 70 6.19 -7.65 -5.53
C THR A 70 6.89 -7.60 -6.88
N GLU A 71 7.86 -6.69 -7.01
CA GLU A 71 8.74 -6.62 -8.18
C GLU A 71 10.18 -6.32 -7.74
N GLU A 72 11.16 -6.81 -8.50
CA GLU A 72 12.56 -6.44 -8.29
C GLU A 72 12.84 -5.07 -8.91
N VAL A 73 13.48 -4.20 -8.14
CA VAL A 73 13.85 -2.85 -8.55
C VAL A 73 15.33 -2.62 -8.27
N ASP A 74 15.98 -1.83 -9.12
CA ASP A 74 17.32 -1.33 -8.84
C ASP A 74 17.24 -0.18 -7.83
N VAL A 75 17.92 -0.34 -6.70
CA VAL A 75 18.09 0.71 -5.70
C VAL A 75 19.58 0.89 -5.45
N ASN A 76 20.12 2.01 -5.92
CA ASN A 76 21.53 2.36 -5.78
C ASN A 76 22.48 1.29 -6.36
N GLY A 77 22.13 0.68 -7.49
CA GLY A 77 22.94 -0.36 -8.14
C GLY A 77 22.83 -1.75 -7.53
N ALA A 78 21.93 -1.94 -6.56
CA ALA A 78 21.60 -3.24 -5.99
C ALA A 78 20.16 -3.63 -6.34
N LYS A 79 19.96 -4.85 -6.83
CA LYS A 79 18.63 -5.41 -7.03
C LYS A 79 17.98 -5.72 -5.68
N LYS A 80 16.81 -5.14 -5.47
CA LYS A 80 16.02 -5.31 -4.24
C LYS A 80 14.57 -5.62 -4.56
N LEU A 81 13.93 -6.46 -3.75
CA LEU A 81 12.49 -6.66 -3.81
C LEU A 81 11.75 -5.44 -3.27
N ALA A 82 10.73 -5.00 -4.00
CA ALA A 82 9.85 -3.94 -3.59
C ALA A 82 8.39 -4.38 -3.66
N LEU A 83 7.60 -3.88 -2.71
CA LEU A 83 6.15 -4.07 -2.68
C LEU A 83 5.47 -2.89 -3.37
N PHE A 84 4.58 -3.23 -4.29
CA PHE A 84 3.76 -2.31 -5.03
C PHE A 84 2.29 -2.54 -4.72
N VAL A 85 1.52 -1.46 -4.61
CA VAL A 85 0.07 -1.53 -4.43
C VAL A 85 -0.67 -0.71 -5.48
N GLN A 86 -1.89 -1.13 -5.79
CA GLN A 86 -2.83 -0.36 -6.60
C GLN A 86 -3.95 0.17 -5.71
N ILE A 87 -4.31 1.44 -5.89
CA ILE A 87 -5.25 2.15 -5.02
C ILE A 87 -6.43 2.64 -5.86
N GLU A 88 -7.63 2.54 -5.28
CA GLU A 88 -8.82 3.26 -5.72
C GLU A 88 -8.99 4.50 -4.85
N PRO A 89 -8.74 5.71 -5.37
CA PRO A 89 -9.03 6.94 -4.65
C PRO A 89 -10.54 7.12 -4.55
N ARG A 90 -11.04 7.45 -3.36
CA ARG A 90 -12.44 7.81 -3.17
C ARG A 90 -12.63 9.26 -3.60
N ARG A 91 -13.51 9.45 -4.58
CA ARG A 91 -13.91 10.79 -5.00
C ARG A 91 -14.67 11.46 -3.86
N THR A 92 -14.20 12.65 -3.47
CA THR A 92 -14.89 13.56 -2.57
C THR A 92 -16.19 14.05 -3.15
#